data_AF-A0AAE4VEF8-F1
#
_entry.id   AF-A0AAE4VEF8-F1
#
_cell.length_a   1.000
_cell.length_b   1.000
_cell.length_c   1.000
_cell.angle_alpha   90.00
_cell.angle_beta   90.00
_cell.angle_gamma   90.00
#
_symmetry.space_group_name_H-M   'P 1'
#
loop_
_entity.id
_entity.type
_entity.pdbx_description
1 polymer ?
#
loop_
_entity_poly.entity_id
_entity_poly.type
_entity_poly.pdbx_seq_one_letter_code
_entity_poly.pdbx_strand_id
1 'polypeptide(L)' 'MADLEARLSALGANIRAAREERAETQAAVAKAIGMQRPDLSTIEAGRQNVTIGTLYRIADHLGVRAASLLPE' A
#
# COMPACT_ATOMS: atom_id res chain seq x y z
N MET A 1 14.34 -2.84 15.59
CA MET A 1 12.89 -3.16 15.64
C MET A 1 12.04 -1.92 15.39
N ALA A 2 12.23 -0.80 16.11
CA ALA A 2 11.52 0.47 15.86
C ALA A 2 11.64 0.98 14.41
N ASP A 3 12.78 0.74 13.75
CA ASP A 3 13.03 1.17 12.37
C ASP A 3 12.10 0.49 11.34
N LEU A 4 11.84 -0.81 11.49
CA LEU A 4 10.99 -1.54 10.54
C LEU A 4 9.52 -1.14 10.68
N GLU A 5 9.03 -0.97 11.91
CA GLU A 5 7.65 -0.52 12.16
C GLU A 5 7.42 0.89 11.59
N ALA A 6 8.39 1.79 11.77
CA ALA A 6 8.35 3.13 11.18
C ALA A 6 8.30 3.07 9.65
N ARG A 7 9.11 2.23 9.02
CA ARG A 7 9.11 2.03 7.57
C ARG A 7 7.82 1.41 7.05
N LEU A 8 7.23 0.45 7.76
CA LEU A 8 5.92 -0.12 7.39
C LEU A 8 4.80 0.91 7.50
N SER A 9 4.82 1.74 8.55
CA SER A 9 3.85 2.83 8.72
C SER A 9 3.96 3.87 7.60
N ALA A 10 5.19 4.28 7.26
CA ALA A 10 5.43 5.23 6.18
C ALA A 10 5.06 4.67 4.79
N LEU A 11 5.39 3.39 4.52
CA LEU A 11 4.93 2.69 3.32
C LEU A 11 3.40 2.67 3.22
N GLY A 12 2.71 2.33 4.31
CA GLY A 12 1.25 2.33 4.38
C GLY A 12 0.65 3.71 4.10
N ALA A 13 1.25 4.76 4.64
CA ALA A 13 0.85 6.15 4.40
C ALA A 13 1.05 6.56 2.92
N ASN A 14 2.16 6.17 2.30
CA ASN A 14 2.43 6.45 0.88
C ASN A 14 1.42 5.75 -0.05
N ILE A 15 1.09 4.49 0.24
CA ILE A 15 0.06 3.73 -0.50
C ILE A 15 -1.30 4.43 -0.37
N ARG A 16 -1.66 4.84 0.86
CA ARG A 16 -2.91 5.55 1.12
C ARG A 16 -2.98 6.87 0.35
N ALA A 17 -1.91 7.66 0.36
CA ALA A 17 -1.85 8.93 -0.36
C ALA A 17 -2.06 8.73 -1.87
N ALA A 18 -1.31 7.81 -2.49
CA ALA A 18 -1.47 7.49 -3.91
C ALA A 18 -2.88 6.98 -4.27
N ARG A 19 -3.53 6.24 -3.36
CA ARG A 19 -4.92 5.81 -3.53
C ARG A 19 -5.90 7.00 -3.45
N GLU A 20 -5.73 7.89 -2.48
CA GLU A 20 -6.60 9.05 -2.27
C GLU A 20 -6.46 10.09 -3.40
N GLU A 21 -5.27 10.26 -3.98
CA GLU A 21 -5.04 11.08 -5.17
C GLU A 21 -5.86 10.63 -6.38
N ARG A 22 -6.20 9.34 -6.44
CA ARG A 22 -7.07 8.75 -7.48
C ARG A 22 -8.54 8.68 -7.09
N ALA A 23 -8.90 9.20 -5.91
CA ALA A 23 -10.23 9.11 -5.33
C ALA A 23 -10.77 7.67 -5.21
N GLU A 24 -9.88 6.67 -5.08
CA GLU A 24 -10.28 5.27 -4.97
C GLU A 24 -10.48 4.84 -3.51
N THR A 25 -11.45 3.95 -3.28
CA THR A 25 -11.63 3.35 -1.95
C THR A 25 -10.69 2.17 -1.75
N GLN A 26 -10.40 1.81 -0.50
CA GLN A 26 -9.65 0.59 -0.20
C GLN A 26 -10.30 -0.66 -0.81
N ALA A 27 -11.64 -0.72 -0.82
CA ALA A 27 -12.36 -1.86 -1.39
C ALA A 27 -12.18 -1.95 -2.90
N ALA A 28 -12.14 -0.81 -3.60
CA ALA A 28 -11.92 -0.75 -5.05
C ALA A 28 -10.52 -1.25 -5.43
N VAL A 29 -9.47 -0.71 -4.78
CA VAL A 29 -8.07 -1.13 -5.03
C VAL A 29 -7.87 -2.59 -4.69
N ALA A 30 -8.33 -3.03 -3.51
CA ALA A 30 -8.18 -4.42 -3.09
C ALA A 30 -8.84 -5.38 -4.09
N LYS A 31 -10.07 -5.07 -4.53
CA LYS A 31 -10.77 -5.85 -5.57
C LYS A 31 -9.98 -5.87 -6.89
N ALA A 32 -9.46 -4.73 -7.33
CA ALA A 32 -8.75 -4.62 -8.60
C ALA A 32 -7.46 -5.45 -8.63
N ILE A 33 -6.76 -5.57 -7.49
CA ILE A 33 -5.53 -6.36 -7.39
C ILE A 33 -5.75 -7.80 -6.94
N GLY A 34 -6.99 -8.25 -6.72
CA GLY A 34 -7.30 -9.60 -6.23
C GLY A 34 -6.91 -9.82 -4.77
N MET A 35 -7.18 -8.85 -3.90
CA MET A 35 -6.92 -8.85 -2.46
C MET A 35 -8.21 -8.54 -1.68
N GLN A 36 -8.26 -8.94 -0.41
CA GLN A 36 -9.36 -8.59 0.49
C GLN A 36 -9.18 -7.16 1.05
N ARG A 37 -10.26 -6.38 1.16
CA ARG A 37 -10.20 -5.01 1.71
C ARG A 37 -9.53 -4.91 3.11
N PRO A 38 -9.76 -5.84 4.07
CA PRO A 38 -9.04 -5.83 5.36
C PRO A 38 -7.53 -5.93 5.24
N ASP A 39 -7.00 -6.66 4.25
CA ASP A 39 -5.55 -6.78 4.03
C ASP A 39 -4.97 -5.43 3.62
N LEU A 40 -5.59 -4.76 2.64
CA LEU A 40 -5.18 -3.42 2.23
C LEU A 40 -5.29 -2.41 3.37
N SER A 41 -6.37 -2.50 4.18
CA SER A 41 -6.52 -1.65 5.36
C SER A 41 -5.43 -1.89 6.41
N THR A 42 -4.90 -3.10 6.52
CA THR A 42 -3.85 -3.45 7.47
C THR A 42 -2.48 -2.99 6.95
N ILE A 43 -2.25 -3.11 5.64
CA ILE A 43 -1.08 -2.56 4.94
C ILE A 43 -1.02 -1.04 5.07
N GLU A 44 -2.11 -0.32 4.76
CA GLU A 44 -2.17 1.14 4.86
C GLU A 44 -1.99 1.63 6.31
N ALA A 45 -2.29 0.80 7.30
CA ALA A 45 -2.05 1.09 8.71
C ALA A 45 -0.63 0.71 9.19
N GLY A 46 0.23 0.18 8.31
CA GLY A 46 1.58 -0.29 8.66
C GLY A 46 1.62 -1.52 9.56
N ARG A 47 0.51 -2.25 9.69
CA ARG A 47 0.37 -3.40 10.60
C ARG A 47 0.71 -4.74 9.98
N GLN A 48 1.07 -4.75 8.69
CA GLN A 48 1.40 -5.96 7.94
C GLN A 48 2.57 -5.72 6.99
N ASN A 49 3.50 -6.68 6.94
CA ASN A 49 4.55 -6.67 5.94
C ASN A 49 3.97 -7.02 4.56
N VAL A 50 4.29 -6.21 3.54
CA VAL A 50 3.82 -6.43 2.18
C VAL A 50 4.81 -7.30 1.43
N THR A 51 4.33 -8.26 0.63
CA THR A 51 5.20 -8.96 -0.30
C THR A 51 5.57 -8.06 -1.46
N ILE A 52 6.76 -8.24 -2.05
CA ILE A 52 7.19 -7.47 -3.23
C ILE A 52 6.19 -7.59 -4.40
N GLY A 53 5.63 -8.78 -4.65
CA GLY A 53 4.61 -8.96 -5.69
C GLY A 53 3.31 -8.19 -5.41
N THR A 54 2.94 -8.02 -4.14
CA THR A 54 1.79 -7.20 -3.76
C THR A 54 2.09 -5.72 -3.93
N LEU A 55 3.29 -5.27 -3.58
CA LEU A 55 3.73 -3.89 -3.79
C LEU A 55 3.64 -3.50 -5.26
N TYR A 56 4.13 -4.36 -6.18
CA TYR A 56 4.02 -4.11 -7.62
C TYR A 56 2.56 -4.07 -8.10
N ARG A 57 1.71 -5.02 -7.69
CA ARG A 57 0.28 -4.98 -8.05
C ARG A 57 -0.41 -3.68 -7.60
N ILE A 58 -0.12 -3.21 -6.39
CA ILE A 58 -0.64 -1.93 -5.88
C ILE A 58 -0.11 -0.77 -6.73
N ALA A 59 1.21 -0.71 -6.96
CA ALA A 59 1.84 0.37 -7.70
C ALA A 59 1.33 0.45 -9.15
N ASP A 60 1.24 -0.68 -9.83
CA ASP A 60 0.76 -0.79 -11.21
C ASP A 60 -0.71 -0.34 -11.32
N HIS A 61 -1.58 -0.77 -10.39
CA HIS A 61 -2.98 -0.35 -10.35
C HIS A 61 -3.14 1.16 -10.08
N LEU A 62 -2.35 1.69 -9.15
CA LEU A 62 -2.34 3.12 -8.84
C LEU A 62 -1.61 3.96 -9.91
N GLY A 63 -0.89 3.35 -10.84
CA GLY A 63 -0.16 4.04 -11.90
C GLY A 63 1.07 4.81 -11.39
N VAL A 64 1.71 4.32 -10.32
CA VAL A 64 2.91 4.91 -9.72
C VAL A 64 4.09 3.94 -9.78
N ARG A 65 5.31 4.44 -9.60
CA ARG A 65 6.48 3.55 -9.50
C ARG A 65 6.49 2.87 -8.13
N ALA A 66 6.73 1.55 -8.06
CA ALA A 66 6.82 0.85 -6.77
C ALA A 66 7.84 1.50 -5.82
N ALA A 67 8.94 2.02 -6.36
CA ALA A 67 9.97 2.72 -5.58
C ALA A 67 9.46 4.00 -4.90
N SER A 68 8.46 4.70 -5.45
CA SER A 68 7.93 5.93 -4.81
C SER A 68 7.00 5.63 -3.63
N LEU A 69 6.63 4.36 -3.42
CA LEU A 69 5.88 3.94 -2.25
C LEU A 69 6.80 3.63 -1.06
N LEU A 70 8.06 3.30 -1.32
CA LEU A 70 9.04 2.99 -0.28
C LEU A 70 9.50 4.28 0.43
N PRO A 71 9.53 4.29 1.77
CA PRO A 71 10.20 5.35 2.52
C PRO A 71 11.73 5.20 2.45
N GLU A 72 12.45 6.23 2.87
CA GLU A 72 13.92 6.23 3.03
C GLU A 72 14.41 5.22 4.11
#